data_AF-A0A167RCE4-F1
#
_entry.id   AF-A0A167RCE4-F1
#
_cell.length_a   1.000
_cell.length_b   1.000
_cell.length_c   1.000
_cell.angle_alpha   90.00
_cell.angle_beta   90.00
_cell.angle_gamma   90.00
#
_symmetry.space_group_name_H-M   'P 1'
#
loop_
_entity.id
_entity.type
_entity.pdbx_description
1 polymer ?
#
loop_
_entity_poly.entity_id
_entity_poly.type
_entity_poly.pdbx_seq_one_letter_code
_entity_poly.pdbx_strand_id
1 'polypeptide(L)'
;MCDGALLDKLDYIGRRVRHNPHTPFGGLQLVFCGDFFQLPPVPDELDNVKVPITFAFEARCWKDAVPWNFTLTHVFRQKEQAFIDILNQARTGSLSPAAIAAFRRLERPLAFTDGIEPTRIFPKKDQVKRANDTRLALLRSQPHKFMARDFAGNDSRGNPLSPADATKKLDRNVVAPASITLKEGAQVMLVTVRDPFRSESCTDARSAESRARLSR
;
A
#
# COMPACT_ATOMS: atom_id res chain seq x y z
N MET A 1 -0.10 -7.43 -7.12
CA MET A 1 -0.11 -7.52 -5.64
C MET A 1 -0.88 -8.71 -5.08
N CYS A 2 -2.05 -9.09 -5.61
CA CYS A 2 -2.70 -10.37 -5.24
C CYS A 2 -2.01 -11.54 -5.96
N ASP A 3 -1.62 -12.59 -5.24
CA ASP A 3 -1.03 -13.81 -5.81
C ASP A 3 -2.09 -14.84 -6.22
N GLY A 4 -1.71 -15.79 -7.08
CA GLY A 4 -2.63 -16.78 -7.62
C GLY A 4 -3.15 -17.78 -6.59
N ALA A 5 -2.32 -18.15 -5.60
CA ALA A 5 -2.71 -19.09 -4.55
C ALA A 5 -3.73 -18.48 -3.58
N LEU A 6 -3.59 -17.19 -3.27
CA LEU A 6 -4.60 -16.44 -2.51
C LEU A 6 -5.94 -16.42 -3.26
N LEU A 7 -5.93 -16.18 -4.58
CA LEU A 7 -7.14 -16.13 -5.38
C LEU A 7 -7.88 -17.49 -5.39
N ASP A 8 -7.13 -18.58 -5.58
CA ASP A 8 -7.68 -19.95 -5.50
C ASP A 8 -8.29 -20.27 -4.12
N LYS A 9 -7.67 -19.79 -3.03
CA LYS A 9 -8.22 -19.96 -1.68
C LYS A 9 -9.53 -19.20 -1.51
N LEU A 10 -9.61 -17.97 -2.02
CA LEU A 10 -10.83 -17.17 -1.97
C LEU A 10 -11.96 -17.80 -2.79
N ASP A 11 -11.67 -18.34 -3.97
CA ASP A 11 -12.62 -19.11 -4.78
C ASP A 11 -13.16 -20.32 -3.99
N TYR A 12 -12.25 -21.12 -3.41
CA TYR A 12 -12.61 -22.28 -2.59
C TYR A 12 -13.52 -21.91 -1.41
N ILE A 13 -13.18 -20.85 -0.67
CA ILE A 13 -13.98 -20.36 0.46
C ILE A 13 -15.35 -19.90 -0.03
N GLY A 14 -15.41 -19.11 -1.11
CA GLY A 14 -16.67 -18.61 -1.68
C GLY A 14 -17.61 -19.75 -2.08
N ARG A 15 -17.09 -20.75 -2.79
CA ARG A 15 -17.83 -21.97 -3.17
C ARG A 15 -18.39 -22.72 -1.96
N ARG A 16 -17.58 -22.90 -0.91
CA ARG A 16 -17.96 -23.62 0.32
C ARG A 16 -19.01 -22.89 1.14
N VAL A 17 -18.76 -21.62 1.46
CA VAL A 17 -19.63 -20.81 2.33
C VAL A 17 -20.98 -20.55 1.68
N ARG A 18 -21.02 -20.43 0.35
CA ARG A 18 -22.25 -20.16 -0.40
C ARG A 18 -22.97 -21.43 -0.88
N HIS A 19 -22.48 -22.61 -0.49
CA HIS A 19 -23.03 -23.90 -0.90
C HIS A 19 -23.20 -24.05 -2.42
N ASN A 20 -22.29 -23.47 -3.20
CA ASN A 20 -22.30 -23.53 -4.65
C ASN A 20 -20.92 -23.97 -5.17
N PRO A 21 -20.64 -25.28 -5.19
CA PRO A 21 -19.32 -25.81 -5.50
C PRO A 21 -18.93 -25.72 -6.98
N HIS A 22 -19.89 -25.53 -7.89
CA HIS A 22 -19.65 -25.59 -9.33
C HIS A 22 -19.47 -24.21 -9.97
N THR A 23 -19.93 -23.13 -9.33
CA THR A 23 -19.76 -21.76 -9.83
C THR A 23 -18.56 -21.07 -9.17
N PRO A 24 -17.67 -20.38 -9.93
CA PRO A 24 -16.59 -19.57 -9.38
C PRO A 24 -17.06 -18.62 -8.28
N PHE A 25 -16.28 -18.54 -7.20
CA PHE A 25 -16.52 -17.74 -6.00
C PHE A 25 -17.93 -17.92 -5.40
N GLY A 26 -18.56 -19.08 -5.64
CA GLY A 26 -19.93 -19.35 -5.21
C GLY A 26 -20.99 -18.47 -5.88
N GLY A 27 -20.71 -17.98 -7.11
CA GLY A 27 -21.61 -17.12 -7.87
C GLY A 27 -21.57 -15.64 -7.51
N LEU A 28 -20.51 -15.19 -6.82
CA LEU A 28 -20.28 -13.75 -6.64
C LEU A 28 -19.95 -13.09 -7.98
N GLN A 29 -20.51 -11.91 -8.22
CA GLN A 29 -20.06 -11.06 -9.31
C GLN A 29 -18.69 -10.50 -8.97
N LEU A 30 -17.70 -10.76 -9.82
CA LEU A 30 -16.33 -10.34 -9.61
C LEU A 30 -16.00 -9.16 -10.52
N VAL A 31 -15.33 -8.16 -9.96
CA VAL A 31 -14.74 -7.06 -10.71
C VAL A 31 -13.29 -6.95 -10.30
N PHE A 32 -12.39 -7.33 -11.20
CA PHE A 32 -10.95 -7.14 -11.01
C PHE A 32 -10.49 -5.90 -11.76
N CYS A 33 -9.65 -5.10 -11.13
CA CYS A 33 -8.98 -3.98 -11.77
C CYS A 33 -7.51 -3.94 -11.37
N GLY A 34 -6.63 -3.61 -12.31
CA GLY A 34 -5.22 -3.49 -12.06
C GLY A 34 -4.40 -3.47 -13.34
N ASP A 35 -3.09 -3.45 -13.17
CA ASP A 35 -2.13 -3.46 -14.26
C ASP A 35 -0.98 -4.40 -13.88
N PHE A 36 -0.87 -5.51 -14.60
CA PHE A 36 0.15 -6.53 -14.33
C PHE A 36 1.57 -6.09 -14.72
N PHE A 37 1.73 -4.98 -15.42
CA PHE A 37 3.04 -4.34 -15.65
C PHE A 37 3.54 -3.53 -14.45
N GLN A 38 2.72 -3.34 -13.42
CA GLN A 38 3.11 -2.67 -12.17
C GLN A 38 3.70 -3.68 -11.17
N LEU A 39 3.73 -3.33 -9.88
CA LEU A 39 4.38 -4.13 -8.86
C LEU A 39 3.78 -5.55 -8.76
N PRO A 40 4.62 -6.60 -8.82
CA PRO A 40 4.17 -7.98 -8.64
C PRO A 40 3.70 -8.21 -7.19
N PRO A 41 3.07 -9.37 -6.91
CA PRO A 41 2.87 -9.82 -5.54
C PRO A 41 4.18 -9.85 -4.75
N VAL A 42 4.12 -9.52 -3.46
CA VAL A 42 5.26 -9.69 -2.55
C VAL A 42 5.28 -11.17 -2.17
N PRO A 43 6.36 -11.91 -2.44
CA PRO A 43 6.42 -13.33 -2.10
C PRO A 43 6.38 -13.52 -0.59
N ASP A 44 5.57 -14.48 -0.15
CA ASP A 44 5.60 -14.94 1.24
C ASP A 44 6.89 -15.70 1.53
N GLU A 45 7.32 -15.65 2.78
CA GLU A 45 8.40 -16.49 3.32
C GLU A 45 7.78 -17.50 4.28
N LEU A 46 7.90 -18.79 3.96
CA LEU A 46 7.46 -19.89 4.81
C LEU A 46 8.70 -20.63 5.30
N ASP A 47 8.94 -20.65 6.62
CA ASP A 47 10.10 -21.32 7.23
C ASP A 47 11.46 -20.92 6.61
N ASN A 48 11.63 -19.63 6.28
CA ASN A 48 12.78 -19.05 5.57
C ASN A 48 12.97 -19.53 4.11
N VAL A 49 11.97 -20.21 3.54
CA VAL A 49 11.93 -20.56 2.13
C VAL A 49 11.02 -19.56 1.41
N LYS A 50 11.55 -18.90 0.38
CA LYS A 50 10.77 -17.99 -0.46
C LYS A 50 9.80 -18.78 -1.31
N VAL A 51 8.51 -18.49 -1.16
CA VAL A 51 7.49 -19.04 -2.04
C VAL A 51 7.64 -18.37 -3.42
N PRO A 52 7.61 -19.13 -4.53
CA PRO A 52 7.63 -18.55 -5.86
C PRO A 52 6.49 -17.53 -6.05
N ILE A 53 6.79 -16.41 -6.69
CA ILE A 53 5.77 -15.42 -7.04
C ILE A 53 4.83 -16.06 -8.08
N THR A 54 3.54 -16.02 -7.81
CA THR A 54 2.49 -16.38 -8.78
C THR A 54 1.60 -15.18 -9.00
N PHE A 55 1.31 -14.81 -10.23
CA PHE A 55 0.37 -13.75 -10.54
C PHE A 55 -1.07 -14.24 -10.40
N ALA A 56 -1.99 -13.32 -10.11
CA ALA A 56 -3.43 -13.64 -10.04
C ALA A 56 -3.96 -14.35 -11.30
N PHE A 57 -3.47 -13.98 -12.49
CA PHE A 57 -3.88 -14.59 -13.76
C PHE A 57 -3.38 -16.03 -13.97
N GLU A 58 -2.47 -16.50 -13.11
CA GLU A 58 -1.96 -17.87 -13.11
C GLU A 58 -2.78 -18.78 -12.17
N ALA A 59 -3.74 -18.22 -11.42
CA ALA A 59 -4.63 -19.00 -10.57
C ALA A 59 -5.45 -20.00 -11.39
N ARG A 60 -5.74 -21.17 -10.82
CA ARG A 60 -6.54 -22.20 -11.50
C ARG A 60 -7.94 -21.72 -11.78
N CYS A 61 -8.52 -20.96 -10.84
CA CYS A 61 -9.85 -20.39 -10.99
C CYS A 61 -9.94 -19.23 -12.00
N TRP A 62 -8.81 -18.63 -12.44
CA TRP A 62 -8.83 -17.35 -13.17
C TRP A 62 -9.65 -17.41 -14.46
N LYS A 63 -9.43 -18.43 -15.31
CA LYS A 63 -10.10 -18.55 -16.61
C LYS A 63 -11.62 -18.64 -16.48
N ASP A 64 -12.09 -19.33 -15.44
CA ASP A 64 -13.53 -19.50 -15.19
C ASP A 64 -14.12 -18.27 -14.48
N ALA A 65 -13.35 -17.64 -13.59
CA ALA A 65 -13.77 -16.49 -12.80
C ALA A 65 -13.75 -15.18 -13.60
N VAL A 66 -12.92 -15.07 -14.63
CA VAL A 66 -12.70 -13.86 -15.44
C VAL A 66 -12.89 -14.16 -16.92
N PRO A 67 -14.14 -14.39 -17.37
CA PRO A 67 -14.44 -14.69 -18.77
C PRO A 67 -14.28 -13.46 -19.69
N TRP A 68 -14.35 -12.25 -19.13
CA TRP A 68 -14.32 -10.99 -19.87
C TRP A 68 -13.15 -10.11 -19.42
N ASN A 69 -12.41 -9.59 -20.39
CA ASN A 69 -11.26 -8.72 -20.17
C ASN A 69 -11.46 -7.42 -20.95
N PHE A 70 -11.33 -6.28 -20.27
CA PHE A 70 -11.42 -4.96 -20.90
C PHE A 70 -10.13 -4.19 -20.64
N THR A 71 -9.52 -3.67 -21.71
CA THR A 71 -8.30 -2.87 -21.61
C THR A 71 -8.64 -1.40 -21.78
N LEU A 72 -8.39 -0.59 -20.74
CA LEU A 72 -8.48 0.87 -20.83
C LEU A 72 -7.25 1.42 -21.55
N THR A 73 -7.46 2.22 -22.59
CA THR A 73 -6.39 2.75 -23.44
C THR A 73 -6.10 4.24 -23.21
N HIS A 74 -7.07 4.98 -22.68
CA HIS A 74 -6.93 6.43 -22.48
C HIS A 74 -6.24 6.77 -21.14
N VAL A 75 -5.17 7.56 -21.20
CA VAL A 75 -4.43 8.05 -20.02
C VAL A 75 -4.97 9.40 -19.59
N PHE A 76 -5.48 9.49 -18.35
CA PHE A 76 -6.06 10.73 -17.81
C PHE A 76 -5.11 11.52 -16.88
N ARG A 77 -4.11 10.86 -16.30
CA ARG A 77 -3.27 11.44 -15.24
C ARG A 77 -2.27 12.47 -15.79
N GLN A 78 -1.61 12.12 -16.89
CA GLN A 78 -0.69 12.99 -17.61
C GLN A 78 -1.39 13.56 -18.84
N LYS A 79 -1.09 14.81 -19.21
CA LYS A 79 -1.69 15.46 -20.39
C LYS A 79 -0.73 15.51 -21.57
N GLU A 80 0.57 15.53 -21.31
CA GLU A 80 1.59 15.70 -22.32
C GLU A 80 1.88 14.39 -23.04
N GLN A 81 1.57 14.32 -24.34
CA GLN A 81 1.73 13.09 -25.13
C GLN A 81 3.15 12.51 -25.07
N ALA A 82 4.16 13.36 -25.20
CA ALA A 82 5.56 12.92 -25.11
C ALA A 82 5.89 12.24 -23.77
N PHE A 83 5.27 12.68 -22.67
CA PHE A 83 5.49 12.05 -21.36
C PHE A 83 4.71 10.74 -21.23
N ILE A 84 3.47 10.70 -21.75
CA ILE A 84 2.67 9.47 -21.83
C ILE A 84 3.44 8.37 -22.60
N ASP A 85 4.04 8.71 -23.74
CA ASP A 85 4.80 7.77 -24.56
C ASP A 85 6.02 7.22 -23.83
N ILE A 86 6.75 8.08 -23.11
CA ILE A 86 7.89 7.67 -22.29
C ILE A 86 7.45 6.72 -21.16
N LEU A 87 6.33 7.00 -20.49
CA LEU A 87 5.79 6.13 -19.44
C LEU A 87 5.32 4.78 -19.99
N ASN A 88 4.71 4.74 -21.18
CA ASN A 88 4.33 3.51 -21.84
C ASN A 88 5.54 2.66 -22.26
N GLN A 89 6.63 3.29 -22.74
CA GLN A 89 7.90 2.61 -22.98
C GLN A 89 8.48 2.00 -21.69
N ALA A 90 8.44 2.75 -20.59
CA ALA A 90 8.89 2.26 -19.29
C ALA A 90 8.04 1.06 -18.81
N ARG A 91 6.71 1.12 -19.00
CA ARG A 91 5.76 0.06 -18.65
C ARG A 91 6.08 -1.27 -19.31
N THR A 92 6.49 -1.26 -20.59
CA THR A 92 6.84 -2.49 -21.33
C THR A 92 8.34 -2.83 -21.27
N GLY A 93 9.15 -2.02 -20.58
CA GLY A 93 10.60 -2.21 -20.48
C GLY A 93 11.40 -1.89 -21.76
N SER A 94 10.82 -1.14 -22.70
CA SER A 94 11.44 -0.81 -24.00
C SER A 94 11.75 0.68 -24.12
N LEU A 95 12.72 1.16 -23.31
CA LEU A 95 13.10 2.57 -23.28
C LEU A 95 14.04 2.96 -24.42
N SER A 96 13.64 3.95 -25.21
CA SER A 96 14.50 4.57 -26.22
C SER A 96 15.62 5.42 -25.59
N PRO A 97 16.75 5.65 -26.28
CA PRO A 97 17.79 6.60 -25.83
C PRO A 97 17.24 8.00 -25.53
N ALA A 98 16.25 8.45 -26.31
CA ALA A 98 15.59 9.74 -26.11
C ALA A 98 14.78 9.78 -24.80
N ALA A 99 14.06 8.70 -24.47
CA ALA A 99 13.33 8.55 -23.21
C ALA A 99 14.29 8.54 -22.00
N ILE A 100 15.40 7.80 -22.09
CA ILE A 100 16.44 7.76 -21.05
C ILE A 100 17.02 9.16 -20.83
N ALA A 101 17.37 9.87 -21.91
CA ALA A 101 17.86 11.23 -21.82
C ALA A 101 16.83 12.19 -21.21
N ALA A 102 15.54 12.01 -21.51
CA ALA A 102 14.46 12.80 -20.92
C ALA A 102 14.36 12.59 -19.40
N PHE A 103 14.44 11.35 -18.91
CA PHE A 103 14.46 11.07 -17.47
C PHE A 103 15.67 11.67 -16.77
N ARG A 104 16.87 11.58 -17.37
CA ARG A 104 18.09 12.18 -16.79
C ARG A 104 17.98 13.69 -16.61
N ARG A 105 17.31 14.39 -17.53
CA ARG A 105 17.06 15.84 -17.39
C ARG A 105 16.17 16.20 -16.20
N LEU A 106 15.44 15.25 -15.61
CA LEU A 106 14.61 15.47 -14.43
C LEU A 106 15.38 15.45 -13.11
N GLU A 107 16.69 15.15 -13.11
CA GLU A 107 17.56 15.20 -11.92
C GLU A 107 17.76 16.63 -11.37
N ARG A 108 17.31 17.65 -12.11
CA ARG A 108 17.31 19.03 -11.67
C ARG A 108 16.57 19.21 -10.32
N PRO A 109 17.00 20.18 -9.48
CA PRO A 109 16.24 20.56 -8.29
C PRO A 109 14.79 20.94 -8.62
N LEU A 110 13.87 20.58 -7.73
CA LEU A 110 12.48 21.00 -7.81
C LEU A 110 12.33 22.34 -7.08
N ALA A 111 11.70 23.32 -7.73
CA ALA A 111 11.24 24.55 -7.10
C ALA A 111 9.76 24.38 -6.74
N PHE A 112 9.38 24.74 -5.52
CA PHE A 112 8.00 24.64 -5.03
C PHE A 112 7.64 25.94 -4.30
N THR A 113 6.47 26.49 -4.62
CA THR A 113 6.01 27.81 -4.19
C THR A 113 5.00 27.77 -3.03
N ASP A 114 4.46 26.59 -2.73
CA ASP A 114 3.41 26.36 -1.72
C ASP A 114 3.96 25.92 -0.35
N GLY A 115 5.29 25.76 -0.24
CA GLY A 115 5.97 25.31 0.97
C GLY A 115 5.73 23.83 1.32
N ILE A 116 5.12 23.06 0.41
CA ILE A 116 4.92 21.62 0.54
C ILE A 116 6.01 20.95 -0.29
N GLU A 117 6.97 20.31 0.39
CA GLU A 117 7.96 19.53 -0.33
C GLU A 117 7.31 18.33 -1.04
N PRO A 118 7.75 18.01 -2.27
CA PRO A 118 7.21 16.88 -3.02
C PRO A 118 7.54 15.56 -2.33
N THR A 119 6.59 14.63 -2.41
CA THR A 119 6.78 13.27 -1.90
C THR A 119 7.93 12.60 -2.64
N ARG A 120 8.88 12.06 -1.88
CA ARG A 120 10.01 11.28 -2.40
C ARG A 120 9.69 9.80 -2.31
N ILE A 121 9.91 9.07 -3.40
CA ILE A 121 9.66 7.62 -3.48
C ILE A 121 11.01 6.90 -3.47
N PHE A 122 11.14 5.89 -2.60
CA PHE A 122 12.35 5.08 -2.47
C PHE A 122 12.03 3.59 -2.57
N PRO A 123 12.97 2.76 -3.06
CA PRO A 123 12.73 1.33 -3.18
C PRO A 123 12.72 0.59 -1.84
N LYS A 124 13.39 1.11 -0.80
CA LYS A 124 13.51 0.45 0.51
C LYS A 124 12.97 1.29 1.66
N LYS A 125 12.32 0.61 2.63
CA LYS A 125 11.73 1.24 3.82
C LYS A 125 12.75 2.00 4.68
N ASP A 126 13.99 1.52 4.77
CA ASP A 126 15.07 2.16 5.53
C ASP A 126 15.52 3.50 4.90
N GLN A 127 15.48 3.61 3.57
CA GLN A 127 15.74 4.88 2.87
C GLN A 127 14.61 5.88 3.11
N VAL A 128 13.35 5.42 3.04
CA VAL A 128 12.18 6.23 3.41
C VAL A 128 12.31 6.74 4.85
N LYS A 129 12.62 5.84 5.79
CA LYS A 129 12.77 6.20 7.21
C LYS A 129 13.86 7.25 7.40
N ARG A 130 15.05 7.04 6.81
CA ARG A 130 16.17 8.00 6.89
C ARG A 130 15.80 9.38 6.33
N ALA A 131 15.14 9.42 5.17
CA ALA A 131 14.68 10.67 4.58
C ALA A 131 13.66 11.40 5.49
N ASN A 132 12.68 10.67 6.02
CA ASN A 132 11.66 11.24 6.91
C ASN A 132 12.25 11.72 8.25
N ASP A 133 13.12 10.92 8.87
CA ASP A 133 13.80 11.29 10.13
C ASP A 133 14.65 12.54 9.96
N THR A 134 15.38 12.64 8.83
CA THR A 134 16.19 13.82 8.50
C THR A 134 15.30 15.05 8.37
N ARG A 135 14.15 14.93 7.67
CA ARG A 135 13.23 16.05 7.48
C ARG A 135 12.56 16.49 8.78
N LEU A 136 12.18 15.53 9.64
CA LEU A 136 11.63 15.78 10.96
C LEU A 136 12.66 16.47 11.87
N ALA A 137 13.93 16.08 11.80
CA ALA A 137 15.01 16.69 12.59
C ALA A 137 15.19 18.18 12.25
N LEU A 138 15.02 18.57 10.98
CA LEU A 138 15.13 19.96 10.50
C LEU A 138 14.01 20.89 11.02
N LEU A 139 12.90 20.35 11.53
CA LEU A 139 11.84 21.16 12.13
C LEU A 139 12.29 21.69 13.50
N ARG A 140 12.14 23.02 13.69
CA ARG A 140 12.56 23.72 14.92
C ARG A 140 11.63 23.49 16.11
N SER A 141 10.41 23.03 15.86
CA SER A 141 9.40 22.79 16.90
C SER A 141 9.78 21.61 17.80
N GLN A 142 9.22 21.62 19.02
CA GLN A 142 9.48 20.58 20.01
C GLN A 142 8.89 19.23 19.56
N PRO A 143 9.65 18.12 19.70
CA PRO A 143 9.14 16.80 19.38
C PRO A 143 8.13 16.33 20.43
N HIS A 144 7.03 15.78 19.95
CA HIS A 144 6.01 15.09 20.74
C HIS A 144 6.01 13.61 20.38
N LYS A 145 6.18 12.76 21.38
CA LYS A 145 6.24 11.31 21.22
C LYS A 145 4.90 10.68 21.61
N PHE A 146 4.34 9.86 20.74
CA PHE A 146 3.10 9.13 20.96
C PHE A 146 3.42 7.63 21.03
N MET A 147 3.05 7.00 22.15
CA MET A 147 3.25 5.56 22.39
C MET A 147 1.95 4.81 22.10
N ALA A 148 2.05 3.71 21.37
CA ALA A 148 0.95 2.78 21.20
C ALA A 148 0.61 2.09 22.53
N ARG A 149 -0.63 1.64 22.66
CA ARG A 149 -1.10 0.80 23.76
C ARG A 149 -1.68 -0.47 23.17
N ASP A 150 -0.96 -1.56 23.35
CA ASP A 150 -1.33 -2.87 22.82
C ASP A 150 -2.05 -3.68 23.89
N PHE A 151 -3.11 -4.38 23.48
CA PHE A 151 -3.87 -5.27 24.35
C PHE A 151 -3.90 -6.66 23.74
N ALA A 152 -3.60 -7.67 24.55
CA ALA A 152 -3.69 -9.06 24.13
C ALA A 152 -5.16 -9.46 23.97
N GLY A 153 -5.48 -10.02 22.80
CA GLY A 153 -6.78 -10.64 22.53
C GLY A 153 -6.66 -12.17 22.49
N ASN A 154 -7.61 -12.79 21.79
CA ASN A 154 -7.64 -14.23 21.58
C ASN A 154 -7.18 -14.57 20.15
N ASP A 155 -6.68 -15.80 19.96
CA ASP A 155 -6.42 -16.35 18.64
C ASP A 155 -7.73 -16.79 17.93
N SER A 156 -7.60 -17.32 16.70
CA SER A 156 -8.74 -17.81 15.92
C SER A 156 -9.47 -19.02 16.52
N ARG A 157 -8.89 -19.65 17.55
CA ARG A 157 -9.47 -20.78 18.30
C ARG A 157 -10.04 -20.33 19.66
N GLY A 158 -9.98 -19.03 19.97
CA GLY A 158 -10.43 -18.48 21.24
C GLY A 158 -9.41 -18.58 22.38
N ASN A 159 -8.18 -19.04 22.13
CA ASN A 159 -7.16 -19.11 23.19
C ASN A 159 -6.56 -17.73 23.44
N PRO A 160 -6.27 -17.35 24.70
CA PRO A 160 -5.62 -16.07 25.01
C PRO A 160 -4.21 -16.03 24.43
N LEU A 161 -3.85 -14.91 23.80
CA LEU A 161 -2.49 -14.65 23.34
C LEU A 161 -1.65 -14.06 24.47
N SER A 162 -0.35 -14.39 24.50
CA SER A 162 0.57 -13.66 25.35
C SER A 162 0.68 -12.20 24.87
N PRO A 163 0.93 -11.22 25.76
CA PRO A 163 1.15 -9.83 25.35
C PRO A 163 2.27 -9.68 24.32
N ALA A 164 3.36 -10.44 24.45
CA ALA A 164 4.48 -10.41 23.52
C ALA A 164 4.08 -10.90 22.12
N ASP A 165 3.32 -12.00 22.03
CA ASP A 165 2.84 -12.53 20.76
C ASP A 165 1.81 -11.61 20.10
N ALA A 166 0.97 -10.95 20.91
CA ALA A 166 0.01 -9.97 20.44
C ALA A 166 0.72 -8.75 19.81
N THR A 167 1.68 -8.14 20.52
CA THR A 167 2.47 -7.01 19.99
C THR A 167 3.23 -7.41 18.72
N LYS A 168 3.88 -8.58 18.69
CA LYS A 168 4.58 -9.07 17.48
C LYS A 168 3.64 -9.21 16.28
N LYS A 169 2.40 -9.69 16.50
CA LYS A 169 1.39 -9.77 15.43
C LYS A 169 0.91 -8.39 14.99
N LEU A 170 0.73 -7.45 15.92
CA LEU A 170 0.34 -6.08 15.61
C LEU A 170 1.42 -5.37 14.79
N ASP A 171 2.68 -5.40 15.24
CA ASP A 171 3.83 -4.79 14.54
C ASP A 171 4.01 -5.32 13.11
N ARG A 172 3.65 -6.60 12.88
CA ARG A 172 3.75 -7.22 11.56
C ARG A 172 2.62 -6.82 10.62
N ASN A 173 1.40 -6.69 11.14
CA ASN A 173 0.18 -6.61 10.32
C ASN A 173 -0.44 -5.21 10.29
N VAL A 174 -0.06 -4.31 11.20
CA VAL A 174 -0.59 -2.95 11.32
C VAL A 174 0.45 -1.96 10.79
N VAL A 175 -0.02 -0.94 10.06
CA VAL A 175 0.85 0.10 9.48
C VAL A 175 1.33 1.09 10.55
N ALA A 176 0.53 1.31 11.60
CA ALA A 176 0.86 2.21 12.70
C ALA A 176 2.02 1.64 13.56
N PRO A 177 3.09 2.42 13.81
CA PRO A 177 4.22 1.97 14.61
C PRO A 177 3.90 2.00 16.11
N ALA A 178 4.61 1.18 16.90
CA ALA A 178 4.55 1.18 18.36
C ALA A 178 4.88 2.55 19.00
N SER A 179 5.63 3.38 18.28
CA SER A 179 6.00 4.73 18.70
C SER A 179 6.12 5.63 17.48
N ILE A 180 5.52 6.81 17.54
CA ILE A 180 5.73 7.86 16.55
C ILE A 180 6.11 9.18 17.21
N THR A 181 7.14 9.84 16.67
CA THR A 181 7.55 11.18 17.08
C THR A 181 7.10 12.17 16.02
N LEU A 182 6.39 13.21 16.42
CA LEU A 182 5.90 14.27 15.53
C LEU A 182 6.38 15.64 16.02
N LYS A 183 6.41 16.60 15.11
CA LYS A 183 6.75 18.01 15.36
C LYS A 183 5.75 18.88 14.62
N GLU A 184 5.47 20.08 15.13
CA GLU A 184 4.61 21.02 14.42
C GLU A 184 5.18 21.34 13.04
N GLY A 185 4.32 21.27 12.02
CA GLY A 185 4.70 21.42 10.61
C GLY A 185 5.21 20.13 9.93
N ALA A 186 5.26 18.99 10.64
CA ALA A 186 5.53 17.70 10.01
C ALA A 186 4.43 17.35 8.99
N GLN A 187 4.84 16.80 7.86
CA GLN A 187 3.94 16.21 6.88
C GLN A 187 3.65 14.77 7.30
N VAL A 188 2.36 14.40 7.32
CA VAL A 188 1.91 13.06 7.74
C VAL A 188 0.95 12.47 6.73
N MET A 189 0.90 11.14 6.69
CA MET A 189 -0.07 10.38 5.91
C MET A 189 -1.01 9.66 6.87
N LEU A 190 -2.31 9.76 6.61
CA LEU A 190 -3.30 9.00 7.35
C LEU A 190 -3.26 7.54 6.90
N VAL A 191 -3.13 6.62 7.85
CA VAL A 191 -3.00 5.17 7.58
C VAL A 191 -4.29 4.39 7.87
N THR A 192 -5.36 5.06 8.27
CA THR A 192 -6.67 4.48 8.53
C THR A 192 -7.75 5.29 7.84
N VAL A 193 -8.82 4.64 7.39
CA VAL A 193 -10.01 5.36 6.92
C VAL A 193 -10.78 5.84 8.14
N ARG A 194 -11.04 7.15 8.24
CA ARG A 194 -11.97 7.67 9.24
C ARG A 194 -13.38 7.31 8.80
N ASP A 195 -14.10 6.60 9.68
CA ASP A 195 -15.54 6.41 9.51
C ASP A 195 -16.23 7.78 9.68
N PRO A 196 -16.89 8.33 8.64
CA PRO A 196 -17.58 9.61 8.73
C PRO A 196 -18.81 9.56 9.65
N PHE A 197 -19.25 8.38 10.10
CA PHE A 197 -20.45 8.19 10.93
C PHE A 197 -20.15 7.82 12.39
N ARG A 198 -18.88 7.60 12.79
CA ARG A 198 -18.53 7.42 14.21
C ARG A 198 -18.28 8.76 14.89
N SER A 199 -19.24 9.18 15.71
CA SER A 199 -19.10 10.28 16.65
C SER A 199 -17.97 9.99 17.66
N GLU A 200 -17.00 10.90 17.70
CA GLU A 200 -16.22 11.32 18.87
C GLU A 200 -15.92 10.25 19.94
N SER A 201 -14.96 9.36 19.68
CA SER A 201 -14.29 8.62 20.76
C SER A 201 -12.76 8.56 20.63
N CYS A 202 -12.17 9.27 19.66
CA CYS A 202 -10.72 9.38 19.52
C CYS A 202 -10.31 10.86 19.55
N THR A 203 -10.31 11.43 20.74
CA THR A 203 -9.89 12.82 21.03
C THR A 203 -8.39 13.05 20.74
N ASP A 204 -7.55 12.02 20.80
CA ASP A 204 -6.09 12.17 20.61
C ASP A 204 -5.67 12.35 19.14
N ALA A 205 -6.40 11.76 18.19
CA ALA A 205 -6.10 11.91 16.77
C ALA A 205 -6.33 13.35 16.26
N ARG A 206 -7.26 14.09 16.88
CA ARG A 206 -7.49 15.51 16.59
C ARG A 206 -6.29 16.38 17.02
N SER A 207 -5.62 16.04 18.12
CA SER A 207 -4.45 16.81 18.58
C SER A 207 -3.24 16.65 17.66
N ALA A 208 -2.98 15.43 17.17
CA ALA A 208 -1.86 15.14 16.27
C ALA A 208 -2.06 15.74 14.87
N GLU A 209 -3.29 15.72 14.35
CA GLU A 209 -3.62 16.32 13.05
C GLU A 209 -3.64 17.84 13.07
N SER A 210 -4.17 18.47 14.14
CA SER A 210 -4.20 19.94 14.23
C SER A 210 -2.82 20.59 14.18
N ARG A 211 -1.76 19.83 14.50
CA ARG A 211 -0.37 20.27 14.55
C ARG A 211 0.46 19.88 13.32
N ALA A 212 -0.04 18.99 12.46
CA ALA A 212 0.66 18.47 11.30
C ALA A 212 -0.03 18.90 9.99
N ARG A 213 0.74 19.25 8.96
CA ARG A 213 0.15 19.57 7.64
C ARG A 213 -0.16 18.27 6.91
N LEU A 214 -1.44 17.95 6.76
CA LEU A 214 -1.88 16.81 5.95
C LEU A 214 -1.56 17.07 4.47
N SER A 215 -0.77 16.18 3.86
CA SER A 215 -0.68 16.08 2.41
C SER A 215 -1.92 15.34 1.92
N ARG A 216 -2.68 15.93 1.00
CA ARG A 216 -3.69 15.21 0.23
C ARG A 216 -3.03 14.30 -0.81
#